data_AF-A0A6I6GIK2-F1
#
_entry.id   AF-A0A6I6GIK2-F1
#
_cell.length_a   1.000
_cell.length_b   1.000
_cell.length_c   1.000
_cell.angle_alpha   90.00
_cell.angle_beta   90.00
_cell.angle_gamma   90.00
#
_symmetry.space_group_name_H-M   'P 1'
#
loop_
_entity.id
_entity.type
_entity.pdbx_description
1 polymer ?
#
loop_
_entity_poly.entity_id
_entity_poly.type
_entity_poly.pdbx_seq_one_letter_code
_entity_poly.pdbx_strand_id
1 'polypeptide(L)'
;MGYTIIAVAFDLAAVASALAAYTGHRGWVTDPRKGYRVPDRVRNDPVLTHRANRLVATWCLLAAGLASAPVIAVVPALMSEFRLDSTTGFLAVAAAYALVVGAIARYPFARIQHL
;
A
#
# COMPACT_ATOMS: atom_id res chain seq x y z
N MET A 1 -19.81 -6.26 13.31
CA MET A 1 -18.91 -7.22 12.63
C MET A 1 -18.37 -6.74 11.29
N GLY A 2 -19.05 -5.89 10.50
CA GLY A 2 -18.49 -5.40 9.22
C GLY A 2 -17.26 -4.49 9.36
N TYR A 3 -17.25 -3.59 10.36
CA TYR A 3 -16.17 -2.62 10.57
C TYR A 3 -14.82 -3.26 10.92
N THR A 4 -14.84 -4.37 11.67
CA THR A 4 -13.62 -5.10 12.02
C THR A 4 -12.97 -5.73 10.80
N ILE A 5 -13.77 -6.23 9.83
CA ILE A 5 -13.25 -6.78 8.58
C ILE A 5 -12.58 -5.67 7.76
N ILE A 6 -13.19 -4.49 7.68
CA ILE A 6 -12.66 -3.34 6.96
C ILE A 6 -11.37 -2.86 7.61
N ALA A 7 -11.36 -2.70 8.94
CA ALA A 7 -10.17 -2.29 9.68
C ALA A 7 -9.01 -3.27 9.47
N VAL A 8 -9.27 -4.58 9.60
CA VAL A 8 -8.25 -5.62 9.35
C VAL A 8 -7.76 -5.60 7.90
N ALA A 9 -8.64 -5.39 6.93
CA ALA A 9 -8.24 -5.30 5.52
C ALA A 9 -7.32 -4.09 5.25
N PHE A 10 -7.64 -2.93 5.84
CA PHE A 10 -6.79 -1.73 5.75
C PHE A 10 -5.47 -1.90 6.48
N ASP A 11 -5.46 -2.54 7.66
CA ASP A 11 -4.22 -2.87 8.38
C ASP A 11 -3.33 -3.82 7.57
N LEU A 12 -3.90 -4.87 6.98
CA LEU A 12 -3.16 -5.78 6.11
C LEU A 12 -2.58 -5.05 4.90
N ALA A 13 -3.35 -4.15 4.29
CA ALA A 13 -2.87 -3.32 3.19
C ALA A 13 -1.75 -2.36 3.65
N ALA A 14 -1.84 -1.80 4.85
CA ALA A 14 -0.82 -0.94 5.43
C ALA A 14 0.48 -1.71 5.67
N VAL A 15 0.39 -2.89 6.29
CA VAL A 15 1.54 -3.77 6.56
C VAL A 15 2.18 -4.24 5.25
N ALA A 16 1.39 -4.69 4.28
CA ALA A 16 1.90 -5.09 2.96
C ALA A 16 2.62 -3.94 2.24
N SER A 17 2.04 -2.73 2.29
CA SER A 17 2.64 -1.53 1.71
C SER A 17 3.92 -1.12 2.45
N ALA A 18 3.94 -1.21 3.78
CA ALA A 18 5.13 -0.93 4.59
C ALA A 18 6.26 -1.92 4.31
N LEU A 19 5.95 -3.22 4.15
CA LEU A 19 6.91 -4.24 3.73
C LEU A 19 7.45 -3.94 2.32
N ALA A 20 6.61 -3.56 1.37
CA ALA A 20 7.06 -3.15 0.05
C ALA A 20 7.98 -1.91 0.13
N ALA A 21 7.62 -0.91 0.93
CA ALA A 21 8.46 0.26 1.16
C ALA A 21 9.83 -0.13 1.77
N TYR A 22 9.84 -1.05 2.73
CA TYR A 22 11.06 -1.60 3.32
C TYR A 22 11.94 -2.29 2.27
N THR A 23 11.36 -3.09 1.36
CA THR A 23 12.13 -3.69 0.26
C THR A 23 12.74 -2.64 -0.67
N GLY A 24 12.01 -1.54 -0.94
CA GLY A 24 12.52 -0.38 -1.66
C GLY A 24 13.69 0.30 -0.96
N HIS A 25 13.57 0.57 0.34
CA HIS A 25 14.64 1.18 1.14
C HIS A 25 15.88 0.31 1.24
N ARG A 26 15.71 -1.01 1.31
CA ARG A 26 16.82 -1.98 1.32
C ARG A 26 17.49 -2.17 -0.05
N GLY A 27 16.91 -1.62 -1.12
CA GLY A 27 17.45 -1.78 -2.47
C GLY A 27 17.09 -3.13 -3.11
N TRP A 28 16.15 -3.89 -2.54
CA TRP A 28 15.88 -5.28 -2.94
C TRP A 28 14.81 -5.41 -4.02
N VAL A 29 14.25 -4.32 -4.54
CA VAL A 29 13.16 -4.38 -5.54
C VAL A 29 13.58 -5.11 -6.80
N THR A 30 14.84 -4.96 -7.21
CA THR A 30 15.40 -5.57 -8.43
C THR A 30 16.20 -6.85 -8.14
N ASP A 31 16.25 -7.30 -6.87
CA ASP A 31 16.99 -8.50 -6.48
C ASP A 31 16.37 -9.76 -7.14
N PRO A 32 17.15 -10.60 -7.86
CA PRO A 32 16.64 -11.80 -8.52
C PRO A 32 16.04 -12.84 -7.58
N ARG A 33 16.47 -12.87 -6.31
CA ARG A 33 16.10 -13.89 -5.33
C ARG A 33 14.96 -13.45 -4.41
N LYS A 34 14.82 -12.14 -4.19
CA LYS A 34 13.92 -11.57 -3.17
C LYS A 34 13.01 -10.46 -3.70
N GLY A 35 13.36 -9.86 -4.83
CA GLY A 35 12.68 -8.73 -5.42
C GLY A 35 11.53 -9.11 -6.34
N TYR A 36 11.05 -8.12 -7.07
CA TYR A 36 9.93 -8.27 -7.99
C TYR A 36 10.42 -8.61 -9.40
N ARG A 37 9.52 -9.14 -10.24
CA ARG A 37 9.80 -9.27 -11.68
C ARG A 37 9.86 -7.90 -12.32
N VAL A 38 11.09 -7.46 -12.58
CA VAL A 38 11.42 -6.23 -13.30
C VAL A 38 12.17 -6.55 -14.60
N PRO A 39 12.04 -5.71 -15.65
CA PRO A 39 12.75 -5.89 -16.91
C PRO A 39 14.28 -5.95 -16.72
N ASP A 40 14.96 -6.78 -17.51
CA ASP A 40 16.41 -6.96 -17.40
C ASP A 40 17.19 -5.67 -17.64
N ARG A 41 16.68 -4.78 -18.51
CA ARG A 41 17.27 -3.44 -18.73
C ARG A 41 17.33 -2.59 -17.45
N VAL A 42 16.29 -2.67 -16.60
CA VAL A 42 16.21 -1.92 -15.34
C VAL A 42 17.11 -2.57 -14.29
N ARG A 43 17.21 -3.91 -14.31
CA ARG A 43 18.04 -4.69 -13.39
C ARG A 43 19.53 -4.51 -13.64
N ASN A 44 19.93 -4.44 -14.90
CA ASN A 44 21.34 -4.36 -15.30
C ASN A 44 21.90 -2.94 -15.23
N ASP A 45 21.04 -1.92 -15.16
CA ASP A 45 21.45 -0.53 -14.99
C ASP A 45 21.35 -0.10 -13.51
N PRO A 46 22.48 0.26 -12.87
CA PRO A 46 22.49 0.68 -11.47
C PRO A 46 21.68 1.97 -11.21
N VAL A 47 21.59 2.87 -12.18
CA VAL A 47 20.81 4.12 -12.08
C VAL A 47 19.32 3.82 -12.11
N LEU A 48 18.88 2.95 -13.03
CA LEU A 48 17.47 2.54 -13.13
C LEU A 48 17.05 1.70 -11.91
N THR A 49 17.93 0.83 -11.42
CA THR A 49 17.71 0.07 -10.19
C THR A 49 17.53 1.00 -8.98
N HIS A 50 18.39 2.01 -8.82
CA HIS A 50 18.24 2.97 -7.72
C HIS A 50 16.92 3.76 -7.82
N ARG A 51 16.54 4.15 -9.03
CA ARG A 51 15.29 4.86 -9.29
C ARG A 51 14.05 4.00 -9.00
N ALA A 52 14.08 2.73 -9.40
CA ALA A 52 13.01 1.76 -9.12
C ALA A 52 12.83 1.54 -7.61
N ASN A 53 13.93 1.31 -6.90
CA ASN A 53 13.94 1.16 -5.44
C ASN A 53 13.36 2.39 -4.73
N ARG A 54 13.78 3.60 -5.12
CA ARG A 54 13.28 4.85 -4.53
C ARG A 54 11.78 5.06 -4.82
N LEU A 55 11.33 4.72 -6.03
CA LEU A 55 9.91 4.80 -6.38
C LEU A 55 9.05 3.89 -5.50
N VAL A 56 9.42 2.62 -5.37
CA VAL A 56 8.69 1.69 -4.50
C VAL A 56 8.72 2.16 -3.06
N ALA A 57 9.89 2.58 -2.55
CA ALA A 57 10.03 3.08 -1.18
C ALA A 57 9.06 4.24 -0.88
N THR A 58 9.07 5.30 -1.69
CA THR A 58 8.23 6.49 -1.44
C THR A 58 6.75 6.20 -1.63
N TRP A 59 6.35 5.55 -2.73
CA TRP A 59 4.94 5.34 -3.05
C TRP A 59 4.28 4.31 -2.12
N CYS A 60 4.99 3.25 -1.77
CA CYS A 60 4.45 2.26 -0.83
C CYS A 60 4.43 2.80 0.61
N LEU A 61 5.34 3.71 1.00
CA LEU A 61 5.28 4.38 2.30
C LEU A 61 4.05 5.30 2.40
N LEU A 62 3.77 6.08 1.34
CA LEU A 62 2.57 6.90 1.25
C LEU A 62 1.29 6.05 1.30
N ALA A 63 1.27 4.93 0.56
CA ALA A 63 0.15 3.99 0.58
C ALA A 63 -0.05 3.38 1.98
N ALA A 64 1.03 3.03 2.69
CA ALA A 64 0.95 2.54 4.05
C ALA A 64 0.32 3.58 4.99
N GLY A 65 0.79 4.84 4.93
CA GLY A 65 0.24 5.92 5.75
C GLY A 65 -1.24 6.19 5.47
N LEU A 66 -1.65 6.17 4.20
CA LEU A 66 -3.06 6.31 3.81
C LEU A 66 -3.90 5.12 4.28
N ALA A 67 -3.39 3.89 4.13
CA ALA A 67 -4.08 2.69 4.60
C ALA A 67 -4.26 2.66 6.12
N SER A 68 -3.40 3.32 6.89
CA SER A 68 -3.53 3.44 8.35
C SER A 68 -4.60 4.47 8.79
N ALA A 69 -4.99 5.42 7.93
CA ALA A 69 -5.93 6.47 8.31
C ALA A 69 -7.34 5.94 8.67
N PRO A 70 -7.94 5.00 7.91
CA PRO A 70 -9.20 4.35 8.28
C PRO A 70 -9.12 3.56 9.59
N VAL A 71 -7.97 2.95 9.87
CA VAL A 71 -7.77 2.18 11.11
C VAL A 71 -7.86 3.12 12.31
N ILE A 72 -7.14 4.25 12.26
CA ILE A 72 -7.18 5.28 13.31
C ILE A 72 -8.58 5.87 13.48
N ALA A 73 -9.30 6.09 12.37
CA ALA A 73 -10.66 6.64 12.41
C ALA A 73 -11.69 5.65 13.00
N VAL A 74 -11.48 4.35 12.85
CA VAL A 74 -12.39 3.30 13.34
C VAL A 74 -12.08 2.90 14.79
N VAL A 75 -10.86 3.14 15.30
CA VAL A 75 -10.48 2.82 16.70
C VAL A 75 -11.39 3.50 17.75
N PRO A 76 -11.72 4.82 17.67
CA PRO A 76 -12.66 5.45 18.60
C PRO A 76 -14.08 4.87 18.53
N ALA A 77 -14.51 4.46 17.33
CA ALA A 77 -15.80 3.83 17.11
C ALA A 77 -15.88 2.38 17.62
N LEU A 78 -14.74 1.70 17.75
CA LEU A 78 -14.64 0.40 18.41
C LEU A 78 -14.61 0.52 19.94
N MET A 79 -14.08 1.64 20.47
CA MET A 79 -13.95 1.89 21.90
C MET A 79 -15.19 2.52 22.54
N SER A 80 -16.02 3.20 21.75
CA SER A 80 -17.30 3.75 22.20
C SER A 80 -18.44 2.87 21.68
N GLU A 81 -19.50 2.69 22.45
CA GLU A 81 -20.72 1.98 22.02
C GLU A 81 -21.47 2.68 20.86
N PHE A 82 -20.83 3.62 20.16
CA PHE A 82 -21.34 4.21 18.93
C PHE A 82 -21.41 3.13 17.86
N ARG A 83 -22.60 2.56 17.71
CA ARG A 83 -23.00 1.90 16.47
C ARG A 83 -22.93 2.96 15.37
N LEU A 84 -21.83 3.01 14.62
CA LEU A 84 -21.92 3.54 13.27
C LEU A 84 -23.00 2.70 12.59
N ASP A 85 -24.05 3.35 12.11
CA ASP A 85 -25.00 2.65 11.27
C ASP A 85 -24.24 2.11 10.06
N SER A 86 -24.44 0.82 9.77
CA SER A 86 -23.87 0.13 8.61
C SER A 86 -24.60 0.54 7.35
N THR A 87 -24.64 1.86 7.13
CA THR A 87 -25.21 2.49 5.96
C THR A 87 -24.32 2.13 4.79
N THR A 88 -24.92 1.59 3.73
CA THR A 88 -24.28 1.23 2.46
C THR A 88 -23.31 2.30 1.95
N GLY A 89 -23.56 3.58 2.27
CA GLY A 89 -22.66 4.70 1.96
C GLY A 89 -21.27 4.59 2.59
N PHE A 90 -21.13 4.13 3.83
CA PHE A 90 -19.82 3.94 4.46
C PHE A 90 -18.99 2.88 3.72
N LEU A 91 -19.63 1.76 3.35
CA LEU A 91 -18.99 0.70 2.57
C LEU A 91 -18.53 1.20 1.20
N ALA A 92 -19.37 1.99 0.52
CA ALA A 92 -19.03 2.57 -0.77
C ALA A 92 -17.82 3.52 -0.66
N VAL A 93 -17.78 4.38 0.36
CA VAL A 93 -16.66 5.29 0.60
C VAL A 93 -15.38 4.51 0.95
N ALA A 94 -15.47 3.51 1.82
CA ALA A 94 -14.33 2.67 2.18
C ALA A 94 -13.78 1.91 0.97
N ALA A 95 -14.64 1.38 0.10
CA ALA A 95 -14.24 0.71 -1.13
C ALA A 95 -13.57 1.68 -2.11
N ALA A 96 -14.14 2.87 -2.32
CA ALA A 96 -13.53 3.90 -3.16
C ALA A 96 -12.15 4.33 -2.62
N TYR A 97 -12.03 4.49 -1.31
CA TYR A 97 -10.76 4.82 -0.66
C TYR A 97 -9.72 3.71 -0.84
N ALA A 98 -10.10 2.44 -0.64
CA ALA A 98 -9.23 1.29 -0.85
C ALA A 98 -8.72 1.22 -2.30
N LEU A 99 -9.57 1.54 -3.29
CA LEU A 99 -9.16 1.60 -4.70
C LEU A 99 -8.10 2.68 -4.94
N VAL A 100 -8.26 3.87 -4.35
CA VAL A 100 -7.28 4.96 -4.46
C VAL A 100 -5.95 4.55 -3.84
N VAL A 101 -5.96 4.00 -2.63
CA VAL A 101 -4.75 3.53 -1.95
C VAL A 101 -4.06 2.42 -2.74
N GLY A 102 -4.83 1.46 -3.27
CA GLY A 102 -4.32 0.40 -4.12
C GLY A 102 -3.71 0.91 -5.42
N ALA A 103 -4.30 1.92 -6.05
CA ALA A 103 -3.76 2.56 -7.24
C ALA A 103 -2.40 3.24 -6.96
N ILE A 104 -2.30 3.96 -5.84
CA ILE A 104 -1.06 4.60 -5.37
C ILE A 104 0.03 3.54 -5.11
N ALA A 105 -0.31 2.43 -4.46
CA ALA A 105 0.62 1.33 -4.20
C ALA A 105 1.07 0.61 -5.48
N ARG A 106 0.19 0.51 -6.50
CA ARG A 106 0.49 -0.16 -7.78
C ARG A 106 1.25 0.73 -8.77
N TYR A 107 1.11 2.05 -8.66
CA TYR A 107 1.78 3.03 -9.51
C TYR A 107 3.29 2.78 -9.72
N PRO A 108 4.12 2.57 -8.68
CA PRO A 108 5.55 2.35 -8.87
C PRO A 108 5.85 1.10 -9.71
N PHE A 109 5.11 0.01 -9.51
CA PHE A 109 5.31 -1.24 -10.25
C PHE A 109 4.96 -1.10 -11.73
N ALA A 110 3.86 -0.41 -12.04
CA ALA A 110 3.50 -0.09 -13.42
C ALA A 110 4.56 0.80 -14.07
N ARG A 111 5.04 1.83 -13.36
CA ARG A 111 6.07 2.74 -13.87
C ARG A 111 7.40 2.02 -14.13
N ILE A 112 7.80 1.08 -13.29
CA ILE A 112 9.07 0.34 -13.46
C ILE A 112 9.09 -0.51 -14.73
N GLN A 113 7.94 -1.00 -15.19
CA GLN A 113 7.85 -1.73 -16.46
C GLN A 113 8.11 -0.83 -17.68
N HIS A 114 7.91 0.49 -17.54
CA HIS A 114 8.09 1.47 -18.60
C HIS A 114 9.36 2.31 -18.45
N LEU A 115 10.18 2.06 -17.41
CA LEU A 115 11.51 2.68 -17.23
C LEU A 115 12.52 2.19 -18.25
#